data_AF-A0A7S9E120-F1
#
_entry.id   AF-A0A7S9E120-F1
#
_cell.length_a   1.000
_cell.length_b   1.000
_cell.length_c   1.000
_cell.angle_alpha   90.00
_cell.angle_beta   90.00
_cell.angle_gamma   90.00
#
_symmetry.space_group_name_H-M   'P 1'
#
loop_
_entity.id
_entity.type
_entity.pdbx_description
1 polymer ?
#
loop_
_entity_poly.entity_id
_entity_poly.type
_entity_poly.pdbx_seq_one_letter_code
_entity_poly.pdbx_strand_id
1 'polypeptide(L)' 'MSDKHPNPHQQQAPVHDSEEAQPGLDSLAPDDREWRPTPKPTAPGVEPTAPAA' A
#
# COMPACT_ATOMS: atom_id res chain seq x y z
N MET A 1 -29.65 5.22 -9.01
CA MET A 1 -28.21 5.12 -9.30
C MET A 1 -27.57 4.83 -7.95
N SER A 2 -26.95 3.66 -7.77
CA SER A 2 -26.29 3.35 -6.49
C SER A 2 -24.96 4.07 -6.47
N ASP A 3 -24.86 5.11 -5.65
CA ASP A 3 -23.60 5.70 -5.21
C ASP A 3 -22.83 4.66 -4.40
N LYS A 4 -22.22 3.69 -5.09
CA LYS A 4 -21.26 2.78 -4.51
C LYS A 4 -19.98 3.58 -4.29
N HIS A 5 -19.87 4.21 -3.12
CA HIS A 5 -18.55 4.55 -2.60
C HIS A 5 -17.77 3.23 -2.48
N PRO A 6 -16.65 3.05 -3.20
CA PRO A 6 -15.81 1.87 -3.00
C PRO A 6 -15.31 1.89 -1.55
N ASN A 7 -15.51 0.79 -0.83
CA ASN A 7 -14.92 0.62 0.48
C ASN A 7 -13.39 0.63 0.29
N PRO A 8 -12.63 1.55 0.92
CA PRO A 8 -11.17 1.64 0.75
C PRO A 8 -10.45 0.35 1.15
N HIS A 9 -11.10 -0.51 1.94
CA HIS A 9 -10.54 -1.81 2.36
C HIS A 9 -10.88 -2.96 1.41
N GLN A 10 -11.64 -2.72 0.34
CA GLN A 10 -11.89 -3.71 -0.72
C GLN A 10 -10.91 -3.50 -1.88
N GLN A 11 -9.63 -3.73 -1.61
CA GLN A 11 -8.58 -3.77 -2.62
C GLN A 11 -8.44 -5.23 -3.10
N GLN A 12 -8.42 -5.45 -4.42
CA GLN A 12 -8.09 -6.75 -5.01
C GLN A 12 -6.67 -6.72 -5.57
N ALA A 13 -6.01 -7.88 -5.62
CA ALA A 13 -4.71 -7.98 -6.27
C ALA A 13 -4.83 -7.60 -7.76
N PRO A 14 -3.88 -6.84 -8.34
CA PRO A 14 -3.94 -6.49 -9.77
C PRO A 14 -3.80 -7.68 -10.71
N VAL A 15 -3.09 -8.72 -10.28
CA VAL A 15 -2.78 -9.93 -11.06
C VAL A 15 -3.12 -11.19 -10.28
N HIS A 16 -3.62 -12.21 -10.98
CA HIS A 16 -4.04 -13.49 -10.41
C HIS A 16 -3.57 -14.71 -11.21
N ASP A 17 -2.91 -14.48 -12.34
CA ASP A 17 -2.53 -15.50 -13.32
C ASP A 17 -1.00 -15.60 -13.45
N SER A 18 -0.52 -16.43 -14.38
CA SER A 18 0.92 -16.68 -14.60
C SER A 18 1.76 -15.43 -14.90
N GLU A 19 1.14 -14.30 -15.23
CA GLU A 19 1.81 -13.00 -15.36
C GLU A 19 2.43 -12.52 -14.03
N GLU A 20 1.95 -13.01 -12.88
CA GLU A 20 2.57 -12.77 -11.57
C GLU A 20 4.04 -13.21 -11.54
N ALA A 21 4.40 -14.25 -12.31
CA ALA A 21 5.75 -14.77 -12.41
C ALA A 21 6.61 -14.09 -13.49
N GLN A 22 6.04 -13.13 -14.24
CA GLN A 22 6.72 -12.46 -15.34
C GLN A 22 7.30 -11.11 -14.90
N PRO A 23 8.46 -10.71 -15.45
CA PRO A 23 8.98 -9.37 -15.22
C PRO A 23 8.08 -8.32 -15.90
N GLY A 24 8.08 -7.09 -15.38
CA GLY A 24 7.40 -5.95 -16.03
C GLY A 24 6.02 -5.59 -15.46
N LEU A 25 5.70 -5.99 -14.21
CA LEU A 25 4.45 -5.61 -13.53
C LEU A 25 4.39 -4.14 -13.05
N ASP A 26 5.38 -3.32 -13.41
CA ASP A 26 5.50 -1.91 -13.04
C ASP A 26 5.18 -1.65 -11.55
N SER A 27 4.28 -0.69 -11.25
CA SER A 27 3.88 -0.36 -9.88
C SER A 27 2.63 -1.12 -9.48
N LEU A 28 2.74 -1.93 -8.42
CA LEU A 28 1.61 -2.67 -7.81
C LEU A 28 1.03 -1.97 -6.57
N ALA A 29 1.56 -0.80 -6.21
CA ALA A 29 1.14 -0.10 -5.01
C ALA A 29 -0.24 0.55 -5.23
N PRO A 30 -1.16 0.50 -4.23
CA PRO A 30 -2.43 1.19 -4.31
C PRO A 30 -2.27 2.70 -4.53
N ASP A 31 -3.21 3.29 -5.28
CA ASP A 31 -3.22 4.72 -5.62
C ASP A 31 -3.45 5.65 -4.43
N ASP A 32 -4.11 5.17 -3.38
CA ASP A 32 -4.46 5.91 -2.17
C ASP A 32 -3.23 6.31 -1.32
N ARG A 33 -2.08 5.69 -1.59
CA ARG A 33 -0.81 5.88 -0.85
C ARG A 33 -0.90 5.54 0.63
N GLU A 34 -1.94 4.86 1.08
CA GLU A 34 -2.11 4.47 2.49
C GLU A 34 -1.07 3.44 2.93
N TRP A 35 -0.47 2.73 1.96
CA TRP A 35 0.69 1.86 2.17
C TRP A 35 1.95 2.61 2.65
N ARG A 36 2.01 3.94 2.49
CA ARG A 36 3.14 4.74 2.97
C ARG A 36 2.94 5.10 4.43
N PRO A 37 3.86 4.73 5.33
CA PRO A 37 3.78 5.17 6.71
C PRO A 37 3.91 6.70 6.78
N THR A 38 3.09 7.32 7.63
CA THR A 38 3.23 8.75 7.91
C THR A 38 4.54 8.96 8.69
N PRO A 39 5.49 9.77 8.19
CA PRO A 39 6.75 9.98 8.89
C PRO A 39 6.47 10.73 10.19
N LYS A 40 6.89 10.14 11.31
CA LYS A 40 6.80 10.78 12.62
C LYS A 40 8.18 11.33 13.00
N PRO A 41 8.31 12.64 13.30
CA PRO A 41 9.57 13.20 13.76
C PRO A 41 10.04 12.46 15.00
N THR A 42 11.28 11.99 14.97
CA THR A 42 11.93 11.35 16.11
C THR A 42 12.79 12.41 16.81
N ALA A 43 12.67 12.50 18.14
CA ALA A 43 13.48 13.44 18.92
C ALA A 43 14.98 13.09 18.78
N PRO A 44 15.89 14.08 18.77
CA PRO A 44 17.32 13.81 18.73
C PRO A 44 17.74 12.85 19.86
N GLY A 45 18.47 11.79 19.53
CA GLY A 45 18.92 10.77 20.49
C GLY A 45 17.95 9.60 20.71
N VAL A 46 16.80 9.59 20.05
CA VAL A 46 15.89 8.42 20.01
C VAL A 46 16.10 7.69 18.69
N GLU A 47 16.33 6.38 18.74
CA GLU A 47 16.39 5.54 17.54
C GLU A 47 14.97 5.37 16.98
N PRO A 48 14.71 5.70 15.71
CA PRO A 48 13.41 5.45 15.10
C PRO A 48 13.17 3.95 14.99
N THR A 49 12.26 3.41 15.79
CA THR A 49 11.79 2.03 15.66
C THR A 49 10.76 1.93 14.53
N ALA A 50 11.00 1.05 13.55
CA ALA A 50 10.01 0.78 12.51
C ALA A 50 8.74 0.18 13.15
N PRO A 51 7.53 0.61 12.75
CA PRO A 51 6.31 -0.06 13.19
C PRO A 51 6.36 -1.53 12.75
N ALA A 52 6.10 -2.45 13.69
CA ALA A 52 5.94 -3.87 13.36
C ALA A 52 4.69 -4.00 12.47
N ALA A 53 4.88 -4.59 11.28
CA ALA A 53 3.84 -4.85 10.31
C ALA A 53 2.83 -5.88 10.81
#